data_AF-A0A158PFM1-F1
#
_entry.id   AF-A0A158PFM1-F1
#
_cell.length_a   1.000
_cell.length_b   1.000
_cell.length_c   1.000
_cell.angle_alpha   90.00
_cell.angle_beta   90.00
_cell.angle_gamma   90.00
#
_symmetry.space_group_name_H-M   'P 1'
#
loop_
_entity.id
_entity.type
_entity.pdbx_description
1 polymer ?
#
loop_
_entity_poly.entity_id
_entity_poly.type
_entity_poly.pdbx_seq_one_letter_code
_entity_poly.pdbx_strand_id
1 'polypeptide(L)'
;MLRRLKAQVSQVANELPGVLSPSSRNDGRQYLSSSDTSQDNIDDEVEGFLCPICMSTFTAPELLSEHFEEAHNKVNDFILRQFYAPFPCANSTNSFSSKDKEIEELRIQINEERIYSEEVDRIQSIVAQATDVPHGDVPYLMQQIQVLEAGKSMGTRMLEFEKENIQLKRVSENGQQEKYDIMVKLKQLSGQIRELTDENEGNWISSIKRLIRGVQSFAMLEFMFSLTILSRPSEDDVAVLRTELIHAQKLMDEISQQKDVEISEQLNSIRQLNMERESFFFQAERFVEIEKEIEEERRTSHDRINKLKEVIRSKEANILETRKQLEELAEKNRLLREKERQIEESRQKIEDSISRIADAELKARKLVRILYVNLKNLLMAIIDIAGSHTFLDTGIMYHFRCLNTESDLDFERDRALENKRRFDEALSAMHELGRANQSLQMDISKHTSRSWLDDSAAVNCTACGKLFSLTVRKHHCRVCGLIFCNPCSSKTAQIASHKNPVRVCDNCFTEVQNR
;
A
#
# COMPACT_ATOMS: atom_id res chain seq x y z
N MET A 1 28.55 -54.42 -5.97
CA MET A 1 27.68 -53.29 -5.54
C MET A 1 26.49 -53.03 -6.46
N LEU A 2 26.61 -53.13 -7.80
CA LEU A 2 25.53 -52.78 -8.76
C LEU A 2 24.16 -53.48 -8.60
N ARG A 3 24.06 -54.62 -7.89
CA ARG A 3 22.75 -55.25 -7.57
C ARG A 3 21.99 -54.56 -6.42
N ARG A 4 22.64 -53.79 -5.54
CA ARG A 4 21.95 -53.03 -4.47
C ARG A 4 21.31 -51.75 -5.00
N LEU A 5 21.98 -51.04 -5.91
CA LEU A 5 21.44 -49.82 -6.52
C LEU A 5 20.14 -50.08 -7.31
N LYS A 6 20.06 -51.20 -8.04
CA LYS A 6 18.87 -51.56 -8.83
C LYS A 6 17.65 -51.94 -7.96
N ALA A 7 17.86 -52.33 -6.70
CA ALA A 7 16.77 -52.60 -5.76
C ALA A 7 16.21 -51.30 -5.14
N GLN A 8 17.06 -50.32 -4.82
CA GLN A 8 16.64 -49.06 -4.20
C GLN A 8 15.85 -48.15 -5.17
N VAL A 9 16.21 -48.13 -6.46
CA VAL A 9 15.46 -47.37 -7.48
C VAL A 9 14.05 -47.94 -7.71
N SER A 10 13.86 -49.25 -7.53
CA SER A 10 12.53 -49.88 -7.68
C SER A 10 11.61 -49.70 -6.47
N GLN A 11 12.11 -49.15 -5.36
CA GLN A 11 11.33 -48.97 -4.13
C GLN A 11 10.68 -47.57 -4.05
N VAL A 12 11.28 -46.56 -4.70
CA VAL A 12 10.75 -45.17 -4.74
C VAL A 12 9.55 -45.03 -5.72
N ALA A 13 9.41 -45.95 -6.68
CA ALA A 13 8.35 -45.90 -7.69
C ALA A 13 6.96 -46.43 -7.22
N ASN A 14 6.85 -46.95 -6.00
CA ASN A 14 5.66 -47.66 -5.52
C ASN A 14 4.90 -46.97 -4.35
N GLU A 15 5.29 -45.75 -3.95
CA GLU A 15 4.63 -45.01 -2.86
C GLU A 15 3.92 -43.73 -3.34
N LEU A 16 2.94 -43.88 -4.25
CA LEU A 16 1.85 -42.93 -4.47
C LEU A 16 0.57 -43.70 -4.88
N PRO A 17 -0.64 -43.44 -4.31
CA PRO A 17 -1.75 -44.41 -4.39
C PRO A 17 -2.81 -44.12 -5.45
N GLY A 18 -3.07 -45.10 -6.33
CA GLY A 18 -4.32 -45.29 -7.12
C GLY A 18 -4.61 -44.25 -8.23
N VAL A 19 -5.52 -44.46 -9.19
CA VAL A 19 -6.33 -45.62 -9.63
C VAL A 19 -6.91 -45.25 -11.03
N LEU A 20 -7.21 -46.10 -12.02
CA LEU A 20 -7.47 -47.56 -12.12
C LEU A 20 -6.82 -48.17 -13.40
N SER A 21 -7.37 -49.26 -13.95
CA SER A 21 -6.80 -50.11 -15.03
C SER A 21 -7.56 -50.05 -16.39
N PRO A 22 -7.00 -50.57 -17.50
CA PRO A 22 -7.55 -50.38 -18.86
C PRO A 22 -8.32 -51.58 -19.45
N SER A 23 -9.00 -51.33 -20.58
CA SER A 23 -9.55 -52.30 -21.55
C SER A 23 -9.86 -51.54 -22.86
N SER A 24 -9.82 -52.10 -24.08
CA SER A 24 -9.26 -53.35 -24.61
C SER A 24 -9.33 -53.33 -26.15
N ARG A 25 -8.21 -53.64 -26.83
CA ARG A 25 -8.12 -54.29 -28.16
C ARG A 25 -8.62 -53.61 -29.46
N ASN A 26 -7.85 -53.91 -30.52
CA ASN A 26 -8.24 -54.14 -31.93
C ASN A 26 -8.79 -52.91 -32.72
N ASP A 27 -8.62 -52.82 -34.04
CA ASP A 27 -7.79 -53.61 -34.97
C ASP A 27 -7.46 -52.80 -36.23
N GLY A 28 -6.43 -53.23 -36.96
CA GLY A 28 -6.50 -53.37 -38.42
C GLY A 28 -6.60 -52.15 -39.35
N ARG A 29 -5.49 -51.98 -40.11
CA ARG A 29 -5.46 -51.89 -41.60
C ARG A 29 -5.96 -50.60 -42.31
N GLN A 30 -5.60 -50.30 -43.57
CA GLN A 30 -4.42 -50.55 -44.44
C GLN A 30 -4.74 -49.97 -45.86
N TYR A 31 -3.73 -49.74 -46.71
CA TYR A 31 -3.83 -49.40 -48.17
C TYR A 31 -4.35 -47.98 -48.52
N LEU A 32 -3.50 -47.10 -49.11
CA LEU A 32 -3.15 -46.91 -50.54
C LEU A 32 -4.28 -46.24 -51.35
N SER A 33 -4.08 -45.36 -52.33
CA SER A 33 -2.98 -44.52 -52.88
C SER A 33 -3.47 -44.04 -54.26
N SER A 34 -2.86 -42.99 -54.83
CA SER A 34 -2.88 -42.63 -56.28
C SER A 34 -4.24 -42.29 -56.93
N SER A 35 -4.35 -41.35 -57.87
CA SER A 35 -3.39 -40.35 -58.40
C SER A 35 -4.13 -39.33 -59.30
N ASP A 36 -3.48 -38.18 -59.54
CA ASP A 36 -3.73 -37.25 -60.67
C ASP A 36 -5.11 -36.52 -60.72
N THR A 37 -5.24 -35.28 -61.21
CA THR A 37 -4.32 -34.43 -62.00
C THR A 37 -4.60 -32.94 -61.78
N SER A 38 -3.54 -32.13 -61.72
CA SER A 38 -3.45 -30.71 -62.16
C SER A 38 -4.70 -29.80 -62.15
N GLN A 39 -4.69 -28.78 -61.28
CA GLN A 39 -5.01 -27.40 -61.68
C GLN A 39 -4.42 -26.39 -60.70
N ASP A 40 -3.93 -25.26 -61.22
CA ASP A 40 -3.30 -24.20 -60.43
C ASP A 40 -4.30 -23.51 -59.51
N ASN A 41 -4.13 -23.71 -58.20
CA ASN A 41 -4.25 -22.65 -57.20
C ASN A 41 -3.19 -22.93 -56.14
N ILE A 42 -2.37 -21.91 -55.84
CA ILE A 42 -1.54 -21.93 -54.64
C ILE A 42 -2.48 -21.56 -53.49
N ASP A 43 -3.17 -22.56 -52.95
CA ASP A 43 -3.55 -22.51 -51.54
C ASP A 43 -2.22 -22.56 -50.78
N ASP A 44 -1.85 -21.45 -50.12
CA ASP A 44 -0.77 -21.45 -49.15
C ASP A 44 -1.19 -22.40 -48.01
N GLU A 45 -0.72 -23.65 -48.04
CA GLU A 45 -0.86 -24.57 -46.91
C GLU A 45 -0.16 -23.95 -45.70
N VAL A 46 -0.96 -23.37 -44.80
CA VAL A 46 -0.47 -22.70 -43.59
C VAL A 46 0.04 -23.76 -42.61
N GLU A 47 1.29 -24.20 -42.79
CA GLU A 47 2.01 -25.06 -41.85
C GLU A 47 2.28 -24.30 -40.53
N GLY A 48 1.27 -24.28 -39.66
CA GLY A 48 1.30 -23.66 -38.34
C GLY A 48 1.50 -24.68 -37.20
N PHE A 49 2.23 -24.28 -36.16
CA PHE A 49 2.45 -25.13 -34.99
C PHE A 49 1.17 -25.22 -34.13
N LEU A 50 0.58 -26.41 -34.01
CA LEU A 50 -0.64 -26.63 -33.23
C LEU A 50 -0.43 -26.35 -31.74
N CYS A 51 -1.28 -25.50 -31.16
CA CYS A 51 -1.28 -25.19 -29.74
C CYS A 51 -1.69 -26.42 -28.91
N PRO A 52 -0.85 -26.93 -27.99
CA PRO A 52 -1.17 -28.12 -27.20
C PRO A 52 -2.43 -27.96 -26.32
N ILE A 53 -2.75 -26.73 -25.90
CA ILE A 53 -3.91 -26.42 -25.07
C ILE A 53 -5.20 -26.57 -25.90
N CYS A 54 -5.26 -25.94 -27.07
CA CYS A 54 -6.42 -26.04 -27.97
C CYS A 54 -6.63 -27.49 -28.43
N MET A 55 -5.56 -28.19 -28.80
CA MET A 55 -5.60 -29.61 -29.20
C MET A 55 -6.03 -30.55 -28.06
N SER A 56 -5.80 -30.19 -26.78
CA SER A 56 -6.31 -30.94 -25.63
C SER A 56 -7.78 -30.64 -25.29
N THR A 57 -8.31 -29.51 -25.78
CA THR A 57 -9.66 -29.02 -25.47
C THR A 57 -10.67 -29.40 -26.56
N PHE A 58 -10.25 -29.35 -27.83
CA PHE A 58 -11.05 -29.72 -28.99
C PHE A 58 -10.45 -30.98 -29.64
N THR A 59 -11.13 -32.12 -29.46
CA THR A 59 -10.67 -33.43 -29.95
C THR A 59 -11.18 -33.78 -31.35
N ALA A 60 -12.10 -33.00 -31.91
CA ALA A 60 -12.59 -33.12 -33.28
C ALA A 60 -11.89 -32.10 -34.19
N PRO A 61 -11.34 -32.50 -35.35
CA PRO A 61 -10.61 -31.58 -36.25
C PRO A 61 -11.44 -30.38 -36.70
N GLU A 62 -12.73 -30.59 -36.98
CA GLU A 62 -13.63 -29.55 -37.50
C GLU A 62 -13.81 -28.41 -36.49
N LEU A 63 -14.01 -28.76 -35.21
CA LEU A 63 -14.14 -27.79 -34.11
C LEU A 63 -12.83 -27.06 -33.79
N LEU A 64 -11.68 -27.72 -34.02
CA LEU A 64 -10.37 -27.11 -33.83
C LEU A 64 -10.06 -26.10 -34.95
N SER A 65 -10.42 -26.40 -36.20
CA SER A 65 -10.33 -25.45 -37.32
C SER A 65 -11.29 -24.27 -37.14
N GLU A 66 -12.54 -24.51 -36.75
CA GLU A 66 -13.53 -23.44 -36.49
C GLU A 66 -13.05 -22.50 -35.37
N HIS A 67 -12.52 -23.05 -34.27
CA HIS A 67 -11.86 -22.28 -33.21
C HIS A 67 -10.62 -21.52 -33.68
N PHE A 68 -9.78 -22.13 -34.52
CA PHE A 68 -8.59 -21.47 -35.06
C PHE A 68 -8.95 -20.30 -35.98
N GLU A 69 -9.95 -20.47 -36.86
CA GLU A 69 -10.45 -19.41 -37.74
C GLU A 69 -11.09 -18.25 -36.96
N GLU A 70 -11.90 -18.54 -35.93
CA GLU A 70 -12.52 -17.50 -35.12
C GLU A 70 -11.55 -16.74 -34.22
N ALA A 71 -10.67 -17.45 -33.51
CA ALA A 71 -9.87 -16.90 -32.41
C ALA A 71 -8.42 -16.53 -32.80
N HIS A 72 -7.86 -17.13 -33.85
CA HIS A 72 -6.43 -17.01 -34.18
C HIS A 72 -6.16 -16.53 -35.62
N ASN A 73 -7.01 -16.87 -36.60
CA ASN A 73 -6.84 -16.42 -37.99
C ASN A 73 -7.24 -14.94 -38.21
N LYS A 74 -7.78 -14.27 -37.19
CA LYS A 74 -8.02 -12.81 -37.18
C LYS A 74 -6.82 -11.97 -36.69
N VAL A 75 -5.63 -12.54 -36.60
CA VAL A 75 -4.38 -11.78 -36.40
C VAL A 75 -3.83 -11.28 -37.74
N ASN A 76 -4.58 -10.38 -38.39
CA ASN A 76 -4.01 -9.52 -39.44
C ASN A 76 -4.70 -8.15 -39.62
N ASP A 77 -5.66 -7.78 -38.75
CA ASP A 77 -6.31 -6.45 -38.82
C ASP A 77 -6.61 -5.83 -37.44
N PHE A 78 -5.73 -6.05 -36.45
CA PHE A 78 -5.79 -5.39 -35.12
C PHE A 78 -5.00 -4.06 -35.05
N ILE A 79 -4.61 -3.50 -36.20
CA ILE A 79 -4.15 -2.10 -36.30
C ILE A 79 -5.06 -1.35 -37.28
N LEU A 80 -6.34 -1.20 -36.91
CA LEU A 80 -7.18 -0.02 -37.13
C LEU A 80 -8.61 -0.25 -36.59
N ARG A 81 -9.31 0.85 -36.26
CA ARG A 81 -10.75 0.93 -35.92
C ARG A 81 -11.23 0.39 -34.57
N GLN A 82 -10.64 0.97 -33.53
CA GLN A 82 -11.45 1.70 -32.54
C GLN A 82 -12.55 2.54 -33.26
N PHE A 83 -13.85 2.28 -33.00
CA PHE A 83 -14.99 3.25 -32.96
C PHE A 83 -16.37 2.56 -33.00
N TYR A 84 -17.13 2.70 -31.90
CA TYR A 84 -18.57 2.36 -31.67
C TYR A 84 -19.00 0.88 -31.50
N ALA A 85 -19.67 0.61 -30.37
CA ALA A 85 -20.31 -0.66 -29.93
C ALA A 85 -21.85 -0.64 -30.23
N PRO A 86 -22.74 -1.63 -29.87
CA PRO A 86 -22.75 -2.49 -28.65
C PRO A 86 -23.37 -3.94 -28.66
N PHE A 87 -22.77 -4.88 -27.88
CA PHE A 87 -23.36 -5.99 -27.05
C PHE A 87 -24.35 -7.06 -27.61
N PRO A 88 -24.70 -8.17 -26.88
CA PRO A 88 -24.09 -8.91 -25.73
C PRO A 88 -23.76 -10.41 -26.06
N CYS A 89 -23.11 -11.29 -25.26
CA CYS A 89 -23.41 -11.72 -23.88
C CYS A 89 -22.33 -12.67 -23.26
N ALA A 90 -22.16 -12.63 -21.92
CA ALA A 90 -21.68 -13.63 -20.92
C ALA A 90 -20.90 -14.91 -21.32
N ASN A 91 -19.92 -15.45 -20.56
CA ASN A 91 -19.40 -15.13 -19.21
C ASN A 91 -18.03 -15.83 -18.95
N SER A 92 -17.10 -15.21 -18.18
CA SER A 92 -16.15 -15.82 -17.20
C SER A 92 -14.74 -15.17 -17.01
N THR A 93 -14.59 -13.84 -17.06
CA THR A 93 -13.28 -13.16 -16.75
C THR A 93 -13.39 -11.97 -15.79
N ASN A 94 -13.67 -12.22 -14.52
CA ASN A 94 -14.00 -11.18 -13.53
C ASN A 94 -12.87 -10.85 -12.53
N SER A 95 -11.66 -10.53 -13.03
CA SER A 95 -10.54 -10.06 -12.19
C SER A 95 -9.61 -9.02 -12.85
N PHE A 96 -9.47 -9.03 -14.19
CA PHE A 96 -8.61 -8.05 -14.89
C PHE A 96 -9.36 -6.74 -15.24
N SER A 97 -10.56 -6.85 -15.82
CA SER A 97 -11.36 -5.68 -16.28
C SER A 97 -11.66 -4.64 -15.18
N SER A 98 -11.67 -5.03 -13.90
CA SER A 98 -11.89 -4.09 -12.80
C SER A 98 -10.75 -3.07 -12.66
N LYS A 99 -9.50 -3.49 -12.86
CA LYS A 99 -8.34 -2.60 -12.71
C LYS A 99 -8.11 -1.73 -13.92
N ASP A 100 -8.37 -2.25 -15.13
CA ASP A 100 -8.27 -1.42 -16.34
C ASP A 100 -9.34 -0.32 -16.36
N LYS A 101 -10.53 -0.59 -15.81
CA LYS A 101 -11.57 0.43 -15.57
C LYS A 101 -11.18 1.43 -14.48
N GLU A 102 -10.66 0.96 -13.35
CA GLU A 102 -10.14 1.82 -12.26
C GLU A 102 -9.01 2.74 -12.77
N ILE A 103 -8.10 2.23 -13.61
CA ILE A 103 -7.03 3.01 -14.25
C ILE A 103 -7.61 4.05 -15.23
N GLU A 104 -8.64 3.71 -16.01
CA GLU A 104 -9.24 4.65 -16.95
C GLU A 104 -10.10 5.72 -16.24
N GLU A 105 -10.81 5.36 -15.17
CA GLU A 105 -11.50 6.33 -14.29
C GLU A 105 -10.50 7.29 -13.62
N LEU A 106 -9.35 6.77 -13.13
CA LEU A 106 -8.27 7.60 -12.58
C LEU A 106 -7.63 8.51 -13.66
N ARG A 107 -7.51 8.05 -14.91
CA ARG A 107 -7.04 8.89 -16.03
C ARG A 107 -8.01 10.01 -16.38
N ILE A 108 -9.31 9.73 -16.34
CA ILE A 108 -10.36 10.74 -16.53
C ILE A 108 -10.26 11.78 -15.41
N GLN A 109 -10.18 11.35 -14.14
CA GLN A 109 -9.99 12.26 -13.00
C GLN A 109 -8.69 13.08 -13.11
N ILE A 110 -7.57 12.49 -13.51
CA ILE A 110 -6.30 13.22 -13.71
C ILE A 110 -6.42 14.25 -14.83
N ASN A 111 -7.14 13.95 -15.92
CA ASN A 111 -7.36 14.93 -16.99
C ASN A 111 -8.36 16.02 -16.60
N GLU A 112 -9.37 15.72 -15.79
CA GLU A 112 -10.26 16.72 -15.18
C GLU A 112 -9.48 17.63 -14.23
N GLU A 113 -8.68 17.10 -13.30
CA GLU A 113 -7.77 17.85 -12.43
C GLU A 113 -6.77 18.70 -13.24
N ARG A 114 -6.28 18.20 -14.39
CA ARG A 114 -5.42 18.97 -15.30
C ARG A 114 -6.17 20.16 -15.92
N ILE A 115 -7.42 19.96 -16.32
CA ILE A 115 -8.29 21.04 -16.83
C ILE A 115 -8.59 22.06 -15.72
N TYR A 116 -8.88 21.60 -14.50
CA TYR A 116 -9.05 22.48 -13.33
C TYR A 116 -7.77 23.24 -13.00
N SER A 117 -6.58 22.62 -13.10
CA SER A 117 -5.30 23.32 -12.92
C SER A 117 -5.05 24.38 -14.01
N GLU A 118 -5.34 24.07 -15.28
CA GLU A 118 -5.24 25.05 -16.37
C GLU A 118 -6.24 26.21 -16.21
N GLU A 119 -7.43 25.94 -15.66
CA GLU A 119 -8.43 26.96 -15.34
C GLU A 119 -8.04 27.78 -14.11
N VAL A 120 -7.42 27.18 -13.09
CA VAL A 120 -6.84 27.88 -11.94
C VAL A 120 -5.69 28.78 -12.39
N ASP A 121 -4.80 28.33 -13.27
CA ASP A 121 -3.73 29.17 -13.83
C ASP A 121 -4.31 30.32 -14.69
N ARG A 122 -5.44 30.10 -15.42
CA ARG A 122 -6.19 31.17 -16.11
C ARG A 122 -6.83 32.17 -15.12
N ILE A 123 -7.48 31.69 -14.06
CA ILE A 123 -8.08 32.54 -13.02
C ILE A 123 -7.00 33.32 -12.27
N GLN A 124 -5.85 32.72 -11.95
CA GLN A 124 -4.72 33.42 -11.35
C GLN A 124 -4.17 34.52 -12.27
N SER A 125 -4.12 34.30 -13.59
CA SER A 125 -3.74 35.34 -14.56
C SER A 125 -4.75 36.50 -14.61
N ILE A 126 -6.04 36.22 -14.46
CA ILE A 126 -7.11 37.24 -14.39
C ILE A 126 -7.06 38.01 -13.05
N VAL A 127 -6.88 37.29 -11.93
CA VAL A 127 -6.77 37.89 -10.58
C VAL A 127 -5.49 38.72 -10.45
N ALA A 128 -4.38 38.32 -11.05
CA ALA A 128 -3.15 39.11 -11.11
C ALA A 128 -3.29 40.42 -11.91
N GLN A 129 -4.36 40.57 -12.71
CA GLN A 129 -4.70 41.80 -13.43
C GLN A 129 -5.78 42.63 -12.71
N ALA A 130 -6.41 42.11 -11.66
CA ALA A 130 -7.42 42.82 -10.87
C ALA A 130 -6.74 43.63 -9.74
N THR A 131 -6.69 44.95 -9.88
CA THR A 131 -5.83 45.82 -9.07
C THR A 131 -6.38 46.30 -7.72
N ASP A 132 -7.58 45.88 -7.29
CA ASP A 132 -8.12 46.20 -5.96
C ASP A 132 -8.79 44.98 -5.31
N VAL A 133 -8.12 44.40 -4.30
CA VAL A 133 -8.67 43.37 -3.41
C VAL A 133 -8.95 43.97 -2.03
N PRO A 134 -10.21 44.01 -1.54
CA PRO A 134 -10.54 44.54 -0.23
C PRO A 134 -9.77 43.83 0.90
N HIS A 135 -9.20 44.60 1.83
CA HIS A 135 -8.32 44.08 2.89
C HIS A 135 -8.97 43.03 3.84
N GLY A 136 -10.29 42.87 3.83
CA GLY A 136 -11.00 41.86 4.62
C GLY A 136 -10.84 40.43 4.09
N ASP A 137 -10.70 40.25 2.78
CA ASP A 137 -10.78 38.93 2.13
C ASP A 137 -9.41 38.27 1.89
N VAL A 138 -8.33 39.05 2.06
CA VAL A 138 -6.93 38.62 1.89
C VAL A 138 -6.57 37.35 2.70
N PRO A 139 -6.99 37.18 3.97
CA PRO A 139 -6.67 35.96 4.72
C PRO A 139 -7.32 34.70 4.14
N TYR A 140 -8.56 34.81 3.64
CA TYR A 140 -9.30 33.69 3.06
C TYR A 140 -8.71 33.28 1.71
N LEU A 141 -8.44 34.26 0.84
CA LEU A 141 -7.80 34.01 -0.45
C LEU A 141 -6.39 33.42 -0.29
N MET A 142 -5.60 33.90 0.68
CA MET A 142 -4.27 33.35 0.94
C MET A 142 -4.33 31.93 1.51
N GLN A 143 -5.33 31.59 2.35
CA GLN A 143 -5.57 30.21 2.78
C GLN A 143 -5.98 29.31 1.60
N GLN A 144 -6.79 29.81 0.67
CA GLN A 144 -7.23 29.07 -0.51
C GLN A 144 -6.07 28.80 -1.48
N ILE A 145 -5.17 29.78 -1.66
CA ILE A 145 -3.92 29.62 -2.41
C ILE A 145 -3.02 28.55 -1.76
N GLN A 146 -2.82 28.58 -0.44
CA GLN A 146 -2.01 27.56 0.27
C GLN A 146 -2.55 26.13 0.09
N VAL A 147 -3.88 25.96 0.03
CA VAL A 147 -4.50 24.65 -0.24
C VAL A 147 -4.24 24.21 -1.69
N LEU A 148 -4.34 25.12 -2.66
CA LEU A 148 -4.06 24.83 -4.06
C LEU A 148 -2.56 24.54 -4.30
N GLU A 149 -1.65 25.25 -3.64
CA GLU A 149 -0.21 24.99 -3.66
C GLU A 149 0.14 23.64 -3.04
N ALA A 150 -0.52 23.26 -1.93
CA ALA A 150 -0.38 21.94 -1.34
C ALA A 150 -0.89 20.83 -2.28
N GLY A 151 -2.02 21.06 -2.97
CA GLY A 151 -2.54 20.17 -4.02
C GLY A 151 -1.56 20.01 -5.18
N LYS A 152 -1.01 21.11 -5.70
CA LYS A 152 0.01 21.13 -6.77
C LYS A 152 1.28 20.38 -6.36
N SER A 153 1.74 20.57 -5.12
CA SER A 153 2.87 19.83 -4.54
C SER A 153 2.59 18.32 -4.44
N MET A 154 1.39 17.93 -4.02
CA MET A 154 0.97 16.53 -3.94
C MET A 154 0.86 15.87 -5.33
N GLY A 155 0.26 16.55 -6.32
CA GLY A 155 0.20 16.07 -7.70
C GLY A 155 1.58 15.93 -8.35
N THR A 156 2.50 16.85 -8.07
CA THR A 156 3.90 16.76 -8.54
C THR A 156 4.59 15.52 -7.96
N ARG A 157 4.44 15.27 -6.66
CA ARG A 157 4.97 14.06 -6.00
C ARG A 157 4.33 12.77 -6.51
N MET A 158 3.06 12.79 -6.87
CA MET A 158 2.37 11.63 -7.45
C MET A 158 2.95 11.26 -8.82
N LEU A 159 3.26 12.26 -9.66
CA LEU A 159 3.94 12.07 -10.95
C LEU A 159 5.40 11.61 -10.79
N GLU A 160 6.10 12.04 -9.74
CA GLU A 160 7.44 11.52 -9.41
C GLU A 160 7.37 10.04 -9.01
N PHE A 161 6.44 9.67 -8.13
CA PHE A 161 6.21 8.29 -7.73
C PHE A 161 5.76 7.38 -8.89
N GLU A 162 4.99 7.91 -9.84
CA GLU A 162 4.64 7.18 -11.07
C GLU A 162 5.87 6.89 -11.94
N LYS A 163 6.77 7.88 -12.12
CA LYS A 163 8.04 7.70 -12.84
C LYS A 163 8.93 6.66 -12.16
N GLU A 164 9.03 6.69 -10.83
CA GLU A 164 9.77 5.69 -10.05
C GLU A 164 9.18 4.28 -10.23
N ASN A 165 7.86 4.12 -10.20
CA ASN A 165 7.21 2.83 -10.47
C ASN A 165 7.48 2.33 -11.91
N ILE A 166 7.41 3.20 -12.91
CA ILE A 166 7.74 2.84 -14.31
C ILE A 166 9.21 2.44 -14.44
N GLN A 167 10.11 3.05 -13.68
CA GLN A 167 11.53 2.69 -13.65
C GLN A 167 11.76 1.34 -12.94
N LEU A 168 11.13 1.12 -11.79
CA LEU A 168 11.18 -0.15 -11.05
C LEU A 168 10.60 -1.30 -11.89
N LYS A 169 9.52 -1.06 -12.63
CA LYS A 169 8.93 -2.05 -13.55
C LYS A 169 9.93 -2.46 -14.64
N ARG A 170 10.58 -1.49 -15.30
CA ARG A 170 11.64 -1.77 -16.29
C ARG A 170 12.83 -2.53 -15.71
N VAL A 171 13.26 -2.21 -14.48
CA VAL A 171 14.34 -2.97 -13.80
C VAL A 171 13.90 -4.42 -13.51
N SER A 172 12.64 -4.63 -13.12
CA SER A 172 12.08 -5.98 -12.91
C SER A 172 12.00 -6.79 -14.21
N GLU A 173 11.55 -6.16 -15.31
CA GLU A 173 11.48 -6.77 -16.64
C GLU A 173 12.88 -7.17 -17.15
N ASN A 174 13.87 -6.27 -17.05
CA ASN A 174 15.26 -6.57 -17.38
C ASN A 174 15.81 -7.74 -16.54
N GLY A 175 15.57 -7.76 -15.23
CA GLY A 175 16.01 -8.85 -14.35
C GLY A 175 15.34 -10.20 -14.65
N GLN A 176 14.10 -10.20 -15.15
CA GLN A 176 13.46 -11.42 -15.64
C GLN A 176 14.11 -11.91 -16.95
N GLN A 177 14.50 -11.01 -17.84
CA GLN A 177 15.18 -11.35 -19.09
C GLN A 177 16.60 -11.87 -18.84
N GLU A 178 17.38 -11.24 -17.97
CA GLU A 178 18.70 -11.74 -17.53
C GLU A 178 18.61 -13.14 -16.90
N LYS A 179 17.59 -13.38 -16.07
CA LYS A 179 17.32 -14.70 -15.49
C LYS A 179 17.02 -15.76 -16.57
N TYR A 180 16.26 -15.39 -17.61
CA TYR A 180 15.98 -16.28 -18.74
C TYR A 180 17.25 -16.62 -19.52
N ASP A 181 18.07 -15.63 -19.84
CA ASP A 181 19.35 -15.82 -20.56
C ASP A 181 20.34 -16.69 -19.77
N ILE A 182 20.42 -16.51 -18.44
CA ILE A 182 21.21 -17.37 -17.56
C ILE A 182 20.67 -18.81 -17.57
N MET A 183 19.36 -19.00 -17.55
CA MET A 183 18.73 -20.33 -17.61
C MET A 183 19.02 -21.04 -18.93
N VAL A 184 18.98 -20.33 -20.06
CA VAL A 184 19.33 -20.86 -21.39
C VAL A 184 20.81 -21.28 -21.42
N LYS A 185 21.73 -20.43 -20.93
CA LYS A 185 23.16 -20.75 -20.82
C LYS A 185 23.43 -21.96 -19.91
N LEU A 186 22.74 -22.06 -18.78
CA LEU A 186 22.87 -23.19 -17.86
C LEU A 186 22.41 -24.50 -18.51
N LYS A 187 21.33 -24.48 -19.29
CA LYS A 187 20.85 -25.62 -20.08
C LYS A 187 21.86 -26.03 -21.16
N GLN A 188 22.48 -25.05 -21.84
CA GLN A 188 23.51 -25.30 -22.86
C GLN A 188 24.77 -25.94 -22.24
N LEU A 189 25.30 -25.37 -21.15
CA LEU A 189 26.46 -25.91 -20.44
C LEU A 189 26.18 -27.32 -19.89
N SER A 190 24.98 -27.57 -19.36
CA SER A 190 24.55 -28.92 -18.94
C SER A 190 24.51 -29.92 -20.11
N GLY A 191 24.15 -29.47 -21.32
CA GLY A 191 24.25 -30.26 -22.55
C GLY A 191 25.70 -30.63 -22.88
N GLN A 192 26.59 -29.63 -22.93
CA GLN A 192 28.01 -29.82 -23.24
C GLN A 192 28.72 -30.73 -22.23
N ILE A 193 28.42 -30.60 -20.93
CA ILE A 193 28.98 -31.49 -19.89
C ILE A 193 28.58 -32.95 -20.15
N ARG A 194 27.32 -33.20 -20.55
CA ARG A 194 26.82 -34.54 -20.86
C ARG A 194 27.48 -35.13 -22.11
N GLU A 195 27.55 -34.35 -23.20
CA GLU A 195 28.24 -34.77 -24.44
C GLU A 195 29.72 -35.13 -24.17
N LEU A 196 30.47 -34.26 -23.48
CA LEU A 196 31.85 -34.52 -23.11
C LEU A 196 32.01 -35.74 -22.16
N THR A 197 31.01 -36.01 -21.32
CA THR A 197 31.01 -37.19 -20.44
C THR A 197 30.79 -38.47 -21.25
N ASP A 198 29.79 -38.47 -22.14
CA ASP A 198 29.46 -39.61 -23.01
C ASP A 198 30.63 -39.94 -23.98
N GLU A 199 31.27 -38.92 -24.56
CA GLU A 199 32.47 -39.07 -25.38
C GLU A 199 33.66 -39.63 -24.59
N ASN A 200 33.91 -39.12 -23.39
CA ASN A 200 34.97 -39.61 -22.52
C ASN A 200 34.73 -41.08 -22.13
N GLU A 201 33.53 -41.44 -21.68
CA GLU A 201 33.17 -42.84 -21.39
C GLU A 201 33.35 -43.74 -22.63
N GLY A 202 32.93 -43.28 -23.81
CA GLY A 202 33.16 -43.98 -25.07
C GLY A 202 34.66 -44.23 -25.37
N ASN A 203 35.51 -43.24 -25.11
CA ASN A 203 36.96 -43.32 -25.28
C ASN A 203 37.65 -44.24 -24.25
N TRP A 204 37.18 -44.25 -22.99
CA TRP A 204 37.62 -45.24 -22.00
C TRP A 204 37.21 -46.66 -22.39
N ILE A 205 35.96 -46.87 -22.81
CA ILE A 205 35.45 -48.18 -23.24
C ILE A 205 36.21 -48.69 -24.48
N SER A 206 36.50 -47.83 -25.46
CA SER A 206 37.25 -48.22 -26.66
C SER A 206 38.71 -48.56 -26.34
N SER A 207 39.35 -47.81 -25.45
CA SER A 207 40.71 -48.07 -24.96
C SER A 207 40.81 -49.37 -24.16
N ILE A 208 39.86 -49.63 -23.26
CA ILE A 208 39.76 -50.89 -22.51
C ILE A 208 39.55 -52.08 -23.48
N LYS A 209 38.66 -51.95 -24.47
CA LYS A 209 38.46 -52.98 -25.53
C LYS A 209 39.69 -53.21 -26.41
N ARG A 210 40.58 -52.22 -26.56
CA ARG A 210 41.87 -52.37 -27.27
C ARG A 210 42.88 -53.10 -26.39
N LEU A 211 42.99 -52.74 -25.11
CA LEU A 211 43.86 -53.42 -24.14
C LEU A 211 43.46 -54.89 -23.95
N ILE A 212 42.17 -55.20 -23.80
CA ILE A 212 41.68 -56.58 -23.68
C ILE A 212 42.03 -57.42 -24.93
N ARG A 213 41.87 -56.87 -26.14
CA ARG A 213 42.29 -57.54 -27.37
C ARG A 213 43.81 -57.73 -27.44
N GLY A 214 44.59 -56.74 -26.99
CA GLY A 214 46.04 -56.84 -26.86
C GLY A 214 46.46 -58.00 -25.95
N VAL A 215 45.89 -58.08 -24.74
CA VAL A 215 46.15 -59.18 -23.78
C VAL A 215 45.73 -60.54 -24.35
N GLN A 216 44.61 -60.63 -25.07
CA GLN A 216 44.19 -61.85 -25.76
C GLN A 216 45.17 -62.27 -26.86
N SER A 217 45.69 -61.33 -27.66
CA SER A 217 46.75 -61.64 -28.64
C SER A 217 48.08 -62.00 -27.98
N PHE A 218 48.42 -61.42 -26.83
CA PHE A 218 49.64 -61.72 -26.08
C PHE A 218 49.59 -63.13 -25.49
N ALA A 219 48.44 -63.54 -24.93
CA ALA A 219 48.21 -64.91 -24.46
C ALA A 219 48.30 -65.96 -25.59
N MET A 220 47.94 -65.58 -26.82
CA MET A 220 48.04 -66.44 -28.00
C MET A 220 49.49 -66.54 -28.53
N LEU A 221 50.31 -65.50 -28.35
CA LEU A 221 51.75 -65.51 -28.62
C LEU A 221 52.56 -66.27 -27.55
N GLU A 222 52.24 -66.14 -26.26
CA GLU A 222 52.78 -66.96 -25.16
C GLU A 222 52.62 -68.47 -25.43
N PHE A 223 51.43 -68.86 -25.91
CA PHE A 223 51.14 -70.25 -26.27
C PHE A 223 51.95 -70.73 -27.49
N MET A 224 52.25 -69.85 -28.45
CA MET A 224 53.12 -70.17 -29.59
C MET A 224 54.61 -70.23 -29.21
N PHE A 225 55.08 -69.31 -28.36
CA PHE A 225 56.49 -69.21 -27.98
C PHE A 225 56.94 -70.38 -27.08
N SER A 226 56.01 -70.94 -26.29
CA SER A 226 56.22 -72.12 -25.45
C SER A 226 56.57 -73.42 -26.22
N LEU A 227 56.43 -73.42 -27.56
CA LEU A 227 56.73 -74.59 -28.41
C LEU A 227 58.02 -74.44 -29.25
N THR A 228 58.76 -73.33 -29.14
CA THR A 228 59.92 -73.04 -30.03
C THR A 228 61.26 -72.90 -29.28
N ILE A 229 61.31 -73.19 -27.98
CA ILE A 229 62.56 -73.11 -27.18
C ILE A 229 63.10 -74.52 -26.89
N LEU A 230 63.64 -75.18 -27.93
CA LEU A 230 64.38 -76.45 -27.76
C LEU A 230 65.44 -76.69 -28.86
N SER A 231 66.20 -75.64 -29.20
CA SER A 231 67.45 -75.75 -29.95
C SER A 231 68.55 -75.00 -29.20
N ARG A 232 69.71 -75.64 -29.01
CA ARG A 232 70.86 -75.04 -28.32
C ARG A 232 71.37 -73.83 -29.12
N PRO A 233 71.51 -72.64 -28.50
CA PRO A 233 72.24 -71.55 -29.11
C PRO A 233 73.74 -71.87 -29.15
N SER A 234 74.43 -71.39 -30.18
CA SER A 234 75.90 -71.36 -30.24
C SER A 234 76.46 -70.29 -29.29
N GLU A 235 77.78 -70.24 -29.11
CA GLU A 235 78.42 -69.38 -28.10
C GLU A 235 78.20 -67.87 -28.38
N ASP A 236 78.05 -67.50 -29.67
CA ASP A 236 77.69 -66.14 -30.11
C ASP A 236 76.22 -65.80 -29.82
N ASP A 237 75.29 -66.75 -29.97
CA ASP A 237 73.86 -66.53 -29.72
C ASP A 237 73.59 -66.25 -28.22
N VAL A 238 74.38 -66.83 -27.31
CA VAL A 238 74.29 -66.55 -25.86
C VAL A 238 74.78 -65.12 -25.54
N ALA A 239 75.73 -64.59 -26.31
CA ALA A 239 76.14 -63.19 -26.19
C ALA A 239 75.02 -62.25 -26.66
N VAL A 240 74.42 -62.53 -27.82
CA VAL A 240 73.29 -61.76 -28.36
C VAL A 240 72.09 -61.80 -27.41
N LEU A 241 71.70 -62.98 -26.90
CA LEU A 241 70.60 -63.12 -25.94
C LEU A 241 70.88 -62.38 -24.62
N ARG A 242 72.14 -62.28 -24.17
CA ARG A 242 72.49 -61.44 -23.00
C ARG A 242 72.37 -59.96 -23.30
N THR A 243 72.79 -59.48 -24.48
CA THR A 243 72.61 -58.08 -24.85
C THR A 243 71.16 -57.71 -25.04
N GLU A 244 70.35 -58.58 -25.67
CA GLU A 244 68.90 -58.39 -25.80
C GLU A 244 68.20 -58.44 -24.44
N LEU A 245 68.58 -59.35 -23.53
CA LEU A 245 68.04 -59.38 -22.17
C LEU A 245 68.39 -58.11 -21.38
N ILE A 246 69.62 -57.61 -21.48
CA ILE A 246 70.03 -56.34 -20.85
C ILE A 246 69.28 -55.14 -21.49
N HIS A 247 69.02 -55.17 -22.79
CA HIS A 247 68.26 -54.14 -23.48
C HIS A 247 66.78 -54.16 -23.07
N ALA A 248 66.15 -55.34 -23.00
CA ALA A 248 64.80 -55.54 -22.51
C ALA A 248 64.66 -55.17 -21.02
N GLN A 249 65.66 -55.48 -20.19
CA GLN A 249 65.71 -55.08 -18.78
C GLN A 249 65.74 -53.54 -18.66
N LYS A 250 66.63 -52.86 -19.39
CA LYS A 250 66.70 -51.39 -19.42
C LYS A 250 65.40 -50.76 -19.91
N LEU A 251 64.79 -51.33 -20.95
CA LEU A 251 63.51 -50.84 -21.49
C LEU A 251 62.37 -51.02 -20.47
N MET A 252 62.33 -52.15 -19.75
CA MET A 252 61.38 -52.35 -18.65
C MET A 252 61.62 -51.37 -17.50
N ASP A 253 62.87 -51.13 -17.12
CA ASP A 253 63.23 -50.17 -16.06
C ASP A 253 62.84 -48.73 -16.47
N GLU A 254 63.10 -48.31 -17.71
CA GLU A 254 62.68 -47.01 -18.26
C GLU A 254 61.15 -46.87 -18.32
N ILE A 255 60.43 -47.90 -18.78
CA ILE A 255 58.96 -47.91 -18.81
C ILE A 255 58.40 -47.85 -17.39
N SER A 256 58.98 -48.59 -16.44
CA SER A 256 58.56 -48.59 -15.04
C SER A 256 58.76 -47.20 -14.43
N GLN A 257 59.93 -46.58 -14.64
CA GLN A 257 60.21 -45.23 -14.14
C GLN A 257 59.29 -44.17 -14.76
N GLN A 258 58.98 -44.25 -16.06
CA GLN A 258 57.99 -43.38 -16.69
C GLN A 258 56.58 -43.57 -16.10
N LYS A 259 56.17 -44.82 -15.83
CA LYS A 259 54.87 -45.11 -15.23
C LYS A 259 54.79 -44.67 -13.77
N ASP A 260 55.87 -44.77 -13.01
CA ASP A 260 55.91 -44.27 -11.62
C ASP A 260 55.75 -42.74 -11.56
N VAL A 261 56.35 -42.01 -12.52
CA VAL A 261 56.14 -40.55 -12.67
C VAL A 261 54.69 -40.24 -13.05
N GLU A 262 54.14 -40.92 -14.06
CA GLU A 262 52.75 -40.72 -14.52
C GLU A 262 51.73 -41.02 -13.40
N ILE A 263 51.97 -42.08 -12.61
CA ILE A 263 51.16 -42.41 -11.41
C ILE A 263 51.29 -41.33 -10.34
N SER A 264 52.49 -40.80 -10.10
CA SER A 264 52.73 -39.70 -9.15
C SER A 264 51.98 -38.42 -9.54
N GLU A 265 52.00 -38.06 -10.82
CA GLU A 265 51.25 -36.92 -11.37
C GLU A 265 49.72 -37.12 -11.23
N GLN A 266 49.20 -38.29 -11.59
CA GLN A 266 47.79 -38.61 -11.42
C GLN A 266 47.36 -38.60 -9.94
N LEU A 267 48.18 -39.12 -9.03
CA LEU A 267 47.92 -39.07 -7.58
C LEU A 267 47.88 -37.63 -7.05
N ASN A 268 48.74 -36.74 -7.55
CA ASN A 268 48.71 -35.32 -7.17
C ASN A 268 47.45 -34.63 -7.71
N SER A 269 47.07 -34.89 -8.97
CA SER A 269 45.82 -34.38 -9.54
C SER A 269 44.58 -34.86 -8.76
N ILE A 270 44.52 -36.15 -8.41
CA ILE A 270 43.45 -36.71 -7.57
C ILE A 270 43.40 -36.06 -6.18
N ARG A 271 44.55 -35.75 -5.56
CA ARG A 271 44.58 -35.01 -4.28
C ARG A 271 44.02 -33.60 -4.42
N GLN A 272 44.41 -32.88 -5.47
CA GLN A 272 43.89 -31.53 -5.73
C GLN A 272 42.37 -31.55 -5.95
N LEU A 273 41.86 -32.45 -6.81
CA LEU A 273 40.43 -32.60 -7.05
C LEU A 273 39.63 -32.99 -5.78
N ASN A 274 40.23 -33.79 -4.88
CA ASN A 274 39.62 -34.09 -3.58
C ASN A 274 39.53 -32.83 -2.67
N MET A 275 40.59 -32.00 -2.62
CA MET A 275 40.59 -30.74 -1.87
C MET A 275 39.57 -29.74 -2.43
N GLU A 276 39.48 -29.63 -3.76
CA GLU A 276 38.48 -28.81 -4.43
C GLU A 276 37.06 -29.30 -4.13
N ARG A 277 36.81 -30.62 -4.17
CA ARG A 277 35.51 -31.22 -3.79
C ARG A 277 35.14 -30.91 -2.33
N GLU A 278 36.09 -30.99 -1.40
CA GLU A 278 35.84 -30.66 0.01
C GLU A 278 35.53 -29.15 0.20
N SER A 279 36.23 -28.28 -0.52
CA SER A 279 35.92 -26.84 -0.56
C SER A 279 34.52 -26.56 -1.10
N PHE A 280 34.11 -27.21 -2.20
CA PHE A 280 32.75 -27.09 -2.75
C PHE A 280 31.69 -27.66 -1.80
N PHE A 281 31.98 -28.77 -1.10
CA PHE A 281 31.06 -29.34 -0.11
C PHE A 281 30.78 -28.35 1.03
N PHE A 282 31.82 -27.75 1.61
CA PHE A 282 31.66 -26.74 2.66
C PHE A 282 30.92 -25.48 2.18
N GLN A 283 31.15 -25.07 0.94
CA GLN A 283 30.38 -23.97 0.32
C GLN A 283 28.90 -24.34 0.15
N ALA A 284 28.59 -25.57 -0.28
CA ALA A 284 27.22 -26.07 -0.43
C ALA A 284 26.48 -26.14 0.92
N GLU A 285 27.11 -26.65 1.98
CA GLU A 285 26.53 -26.62 3.34
C GLU A 285 26.21 -25.19 3.79
N ARG A 286 27.12 -24.24 3.55
CA ARG A 286 26.88 -22.82 3.86
C ARG A 286 25.72 -22.22 3.06
N PHE A 287 25.55 -22.59 1.79
CA PHE A 287 24.38 -22.14 1.01
C PHE A 287 23.07 -22.69 1.58
N VAL A 288 23.04 -23.97 2.00
CA VAL A 288 21.86 -24.57 2.66
C VAL A 288 21.55 -23.92 4.00
N GLU A 289 22.56 -23.44 4.75
CA GLU A 289 22.35 -22.65 5.97
C GLU A 289 21.69 -21.29 5.65
N ILE A 290 22.22 -20.55 4.67
CA ILE A 290 21.69 -19.26 4.23
C ILE A 290 20.25 -19.39 3.67
N GLU A 291 19.93 -20.47 2.95
CA GLU A 291 18.57 -20.73 2.49
C GLU A 291 17.57 -20.89 3.65
N LYS A 292 17.97 -21.50 4.77
CA LYS A 292 17.12 -21.59 5.98
C LYS A 292 16.92 -20.23 6.62
N GLU A 293 17.97 -19.43 6.76
CA GLU A 293 17.90 -18.08 7.33
C GLU A 293 16.94 -17.19 6.51
N ILE A 294 17.06 -17.22 5.17
CA ILE A 294 16.18 -16.50 4.25
C ILE A 294 14.73 -16.97 4.38
N GLU A 295 14.49 -18.28 4.49
CA GLU A 295 13.14 -18.84 4.67
C GLU A 295 12.52 -18.45 6.02
N GLU A 296 13.31 -18.36 7.09
CA GLU A 296 12.84 -17.90 8.40
C GLU A 296 12.53 -16.39 8.40
N GLU A 297 13.38 -15.55 7.79
CA GLU A 297 13.10 -14.13 7.62
C GLU A 297 11.88 -13.89 6.70
N ARG A 298 11.69 -14.71 5.67
CA ARG A 298 10.49 -14.69 4.82
C ARG A 298 9.23 -15.03 5.61
N ARG A 299 9.27 -16.02 6.51
CA ARG A 299 8.13 -16.37 7.40
C ARG A 299 7.80 -15.25 8.38
N THR A 300 8.79 -14.72 9.09
CA THR A 300 8.55 -13.63 10.05
C THR A 300 8.04 -12.35 9.36
N SER A 301 8.51 -12.07 8.13
CA SER A 301 7.99 -11.00 7.29
C SER A 301 6.55 -11.26 6.83
N HIS A 302 6.20 -12.49 6.46
CA HIS A 302 4.84 -12.89 6.12
C HIS A 302 3.87 -12.70 7.30
N ASP A 303 4.28 -13.08 8.51
CA ASP A 303 3.48 -12.87 9.73
C ASP A 303 3.28 -11.38 10.05
N ARG A 304 4.31 -10.55 9.87
CA ARG A 304 4.19 -9.08 10.00
C ARG A 304 3.19 -8.51 8.98
N ILE A 305 3.25 -8.94 7.72
CA ILE A 305 2.32 -8.54 6.67
C ILE A 305 0.88 -8.96 7.02
N ASN A 306 0.68 -10.17 7.52
CA ASN A 306 -0.66 -10.65 7.89
C ASN A 306 -1.25 -9.89 9.09
N LYS A 307 -0.42 -9.55 10.09
CA LYS A 307 -0.81 -8.67 11.21
C LYS A 307 -1.19 -7.27 10.73
N LEU A 308 -0.41 -6.69 9.80
CA LEU A 308 -0.73 -5.39 9.20
C LEU A 308 -2.04 -5.42 8.39
N LYS A 309 -2.29 -6.49 7.61
CA LYS A 309 -3.57 -6.68 6.90
C LYS A 309 -4.77 -6.73 7.84
N GLU A 310 -4.64 -7.36 9.00
CA GLU A 310 -5.71 -7.39 10.01
C GLU A 310 -5.97 -6.02 10.63
N VAL A 311 -4.90 -5.26 10.93
CA VAL A 311 -5.02 -3.87 11.40
C VAL A 311 -5.68 -3.00 10.34
N ILE A 312 -5.32 -3.14 9.05
CA ILE A 312 -5.94 -2.42 7.94
C ILE A 312 -7.44 -2.72 7.85
N ARG A 313 -7.85 -4.01 7.83
CA ARG A 313 -9.27 -4.40 7.85
C ARG A 313 -10.04 -3.79 9.03
N SER A 314 -9.45 -3.82 10.22
CA SER A 314 -10.05 -3.19 11.40
C SER A 314 -10.20 -1.67 11.22
N LYS A 315 -9.22 -0.98 10.65
CA LYS A 315 -9.30 0.47 10.38
C LYS A 315 -10.31 0.82 9.28
N GLU A 316 -10.40 0.03 8.22
CA GLU A 316 -11.41 0.17 7.16
C GLU A 316 -12.83 0.06 7.72
N ALA A 317 -13.09 -0.95 8.57
CA ALA A 317 -14.38 -1.11 9.25
C ALA A 317 -14.72 0.09 10.16
N ASN A 318 -13.76 0.60 10.93
CA ASN A 318 -13.93 1.79 11.78
C ASN A 318 -14.20 3.06 10.95
N ILE A 319 -13.54 3.22 9.80
CA ILE A 319 -13.76 4.34 8.88
C ILE A 319 -15.18 4.28 8.29
N LEU A 320 -15.65 3.09 7.89
CA LEU A 320 -17.00 2.91 7.37
C LEU A 320 -18.08 3.27 8.40
N GLU A 321 -17.94 2.81 9.64
CA GLU A 321 -18.86 3.15 10.73
C GLU A 321 -18.83 4.65 11.06
N THR A 322 -17.64 5.27 11.10
CA THR A 322 -17.50 6.73 11.32
C THR A 322 -18.16 7.53 10.20
N ARG A 323 -18.04 7.07 8.94
CA ARG A 323 -18.69 7.70 7.78
C ARG A 323 -20.22 7.65 7.90
N LYS A 324 -20.78 6.49 8.26
CA LYS A 324 -22.22 6.35 8.50
C LYS A 324 -22.72 7.30 9.60
N GLN A 325 -21.97 7.43 10.70
CA GLN A 325 -22.30 8.36 11.77
C GLN A 325 -22.25 9.84 11.33
N LEU A 326 -21.32 10.20 10.43
CA LEU A 326 -21.26 11.53 9.82
C LEU A 326 -22.46 11.79 8.90
N GLU A 327 -22.89 10.81 8.12
CA GLU A 327 -24.08 10.90 7.24
C GLU A 327 -25.37 11.08 8.08
N GLU A 328 -25.53 10.33 9.18
CA GLU A 328 -26.63 10.53 10.13
C GLU A 328 -26.60 11.91 10.81
N LEU A 329 -25.42 12.43 11.12
CA LEU A 329 -25.25 13.75 11.74
C LEU A 329 -25.52 14.88 10.74
N ALA A 330 -25.17 14.69 9.46
CA ALA A 330 -25.46 15.64 8.39
C ALA A 330 -26.97 15.81 8.19
N GLU A 331 -27.74 14.71 8.16
CA GLU A 331 -29.19 14.78 8.02
C GLU A 331 -29.87 15.39 9.27
N LYS A 332 -29.39 15.07 10.48
CA LYS A 332 -29.84 15.75 11.72
C LYS A 332 -29.60 17.27 11.65
N ASN A 333 -28.42 17.72 11.19
CA ASN A 333 -28.13 19.13 11.01
C ASN A 333 -28.99 19.79 9.92
N ARG A 334 -29.32 19.07 8.83
CA ARG A 334 -30.23 19.56 7.79
C ARG A 334 -31.64 19.80 8.33
N LEU A 335 -32.17 18.85 9.10
CA LEU A 335 -33.47 18.99 9.76
C LEU A 335 -33.47 20.14 10.77
N LEU A 336 -32.37 20.32 11.51
CA LEU A 336 -32.24 21.38 12.51
C LEU A 336 -32.24 22.77 11.85
N ARG A 337 -31.52 22.97 10.75
CA ARG A 337 -31.55 24.22 9.96
C ARG A 337 -32.94 24.55 9.39
N GLU A 338 -33.67 23.53 8.94
CA GLU A 338 -35.05 23.73 8.48
C GLU A 338 -35.98 24.13 9.64
N LYS A 339 -35.74 23.62 10.85
CA LYS A 339 -36.48 24.06 12.05
C LYS A 339 -36.10 25.47 12.49
N GLU A 340 -34.83 25.85 12.43
CA GLU A 340 -34.38 27.24 12.66
C GLU A 340 -35.07 28.22 11.69
N ARG A 341 -35.13 27.87 10.40
CA ARG A 341 -35.85 28.67 9.38
C ARG A 341 -37.35 28.82 9.72
N GLN A 342 -38.02 27.74 10.10
CA GLN A 342 -39.45 27.77 10.51
C GLN A 342 -39.67 28.63 11.77
N ILE A 343 -38.72 28.62 12.71
CA ILE A 343 -38.76 29.44 13.92
C ILE A 343 -38.59 30.93 13.57
N GLU A 344 -37.61 31.27 12.73
CA GLU A 344 -37.34 32.67 12.37
C GLU A 344 -38.50 33.28 11.54
N GLU A 345 -39.10 32.53 10.62
CA GLU A 345 -40.33 32.95 9.92
C GLU A 345 -41.51 33.17 10.87
N SER A 346 -41.62 32.37 11.94
CA SER A 346 -42.66 32.51 12.94
C SER A 346 -42.40 33.73 13.84
N ARG A 347 -41.13 33.96 14.18
CA ARG A 347 -40.66 35.13 14.94
C ARG A 347 -40.91 36.43 14.20
N GLN A 348 -40.58 36.51 12.90
CA GLN A 348 -40.86 37.70 12.09
C GLN A 348 -42.36 38.03 12.06
N LYS A 349 -43.24 37.02 11.87
CA LYS A 349 -44.70 37.21 11.92
C LYS A 349 -45.19 37.72 13.28
N ILE A 350 -44.56 37.30 14.38
CA ILE A 350 -44.85 37.81 15.72
C ILE A 350 -44.38 39.26 15.86
N GLU A 351 -43.16 39.58 15.39
CA GLU A 351 -42.58 40.93 15.44
C GLU A 351 -43.39 41.95 14.62
N ASP A 352 -43.79 41.59 13.39
CA ASP A 352 -44.73 42.37 12.57
C ASP A 352 -46.09 42.59 13.26
N SER A 353 -46.52 41.64 14.09
CA SER A 353 -47.78 41.74 14.83
C SER A 353 -47.64 42.62 16.07
N ILE A 354 -46.51 42.53 16.79
CA ILE A 354 -46.17 43.42 17.90
C ILE A 354 -46.07 44.87 17.41
N SER A 355 -45.39 45.10 16.27
CA SER A 355 -45.27 46.42 15.65
C SER A 355 -46.65 47.04 15.34
N ARG A 356 -47.56 46.26 14.72
CA ARG A 356 -48.94 46.70 14.45
C ARG A 356 -49.74 47.00 15.72
N ILE A 357 -49.53 46.24 16.80
CA ILE A 357 -50.17 46.49 18.10
C ILE A 357 -49.64 47.78 18.73
N ALA A 358 -48.31 48.00 18.71
CA ALA A 358 -47.70 49.22 19.23
C ALA A 358 -48.19 50.48 18.48
N ASP A 359 -48.34 50.40 17.16
CA ASP A 359 -48.91 51.46 16.33
C ASP A 359 -50.38 51.78 16.67
N ALA A 360 -51.18 50.73 16.91
CA ALA A 360 -52.56 50.87 17.34
C ALA A 360 -52.66 51.48 18.75
N GLU A 361 -51.79 51.06 19.67
CA GLU A 361 -51.71 51.60 21.02
C GLU A 361 -51.29 53.08 21.01
N LEU A 362 -50.30 53.46 20.19
CA LEU A 362 -49.89 54.86 20.03
C LEU A 362 -51.03 55.74 19.48
N LYS A 363 -51.83 55.24 18.54
CA LYS A 363 -53.03 55.92 18.03
C LYS A 363 -54.09 56.06 19.13
N ALA A 364 -54.34 55.01 19.91
CA ALA A 364 -55.28 55.04 21.04
C ALA A 364 -54.83 56.06 22.12
N ARG A 365 -53.55 56.03 22.53
CA ARG A 365 -52.97 57.00 23.48
C ARG A 365 -53.13 58.44 23.01
N LYS A 366 -52.94 58.73 21.71
CA LYS A 366 -53.17 60.07 21.13
C LYS A 366 -54.64 60.49 21.22
N LEU A 367 -55.58 59.61 20.89
CA LEU A 367 -57.02 59.88 20.99
C LEU A 367 -57.45 60.13 22.44
N VAL A 368 -56.99 59.30 23.38
CA VAL A 368 -57.25 59.50 24.83
C VAL A 368 -56.75 60.86 25.29
N ARG A 369 -55.56 61.29 24.86
CA ARG A 369 -55.01 62.62 25.19
C ARG A 369 -55.87 63.78 24.65
N ILE A 370 -56.40 63.66 23.44
CA ILE A 370 -57.30 64.66 22.84
C ILE A 370 -58.62 64.72 23.61
N LEU A 371 -59.23 63.57 23.89
CA LEU A 371 -60.48 63.48 24.66
C LEU A 371 -60.30 64.06 26.07
N TYR A 372 -59.17 63.80 26.73
CA TYR A 372 -58.83 64.35 28.04
C TYR A 372 -58.72 65.87 28.03
N VAL A 373 -58.04 66.46 27.03
CA VAL A 373 -57.95 67.93 26.89
C VAL A 373 -59.33 68.54 26.62
N ASN A 374 -60.13 67.93 25.74
CA ASN A 374 -61.49 68.39 25.46
C ASN A 374 -62.40 68.32 26.69
N LEU A 375 -62.33 67.24 27.47
CA LEU A 375 -63.07 67.07 28.71
C LEU A 375 -62.65 68.10 29.77
N LYS A 376 -61.34 68.36 29.90
CA LYS A 376 -60.81 69.39 30.82
C LYS A 376 -61.30 70.79 30.42
N ASN A 377 -61.29 71.12 29.13
CA ASN A 377 -61.78 72.41 28.63
C ASN A 377 -63.30 72.57 28.86
N LEU A 378 -64.09 71.52 28.60
CA LEU A 378 -65.52 71.51 28.89
C LEU A 378 -65.81 71.66 30.39
N LEU A 379 -65.04 70.97 31.24
CA LEU A 379 -65.17 71.10 32.69
C LEU A 379 -64.86 72.52 33.15
N MET A 380 -63.79 73.16 32.66
CA MET A 380 -63.50 74.57 32.94
C MET A 380 -64.64 75.50 32.53
N ALA A 381 -65.21 75.32 31.33
CA ALA A 381 -66.36 76.10 30.89
C ALA A 381 -67.60 75.90 31.79
N ILE A 382 -67.85 74.67 32.27
CA ILE A 382 -68.92 74.38 33.24
C ILE A 382 -68.65 75.07 34.58
N ILE A 383 -67.39 75.10 35.05
CA ILE A 383 -66.99 75.79 36.29
C ILE A 383 -67.26 77.29 36.19
N ASP A 384 -66.85 77.91 35.07
CA ASP A 384 -67.03 79.34 34.81
C ASP A 384 -68.53 79.72 34.75
N ILE A 385 -69.37 78.85 34.17
CA ILE A 385 -70.84 79.02 34.12
C ILE A 385 -71.49 78.78 35.50
N ALA A 386 -71.01 77.81 36.28
CA ALA A 386 -71.61 77.39 37.55
C ALA A 386 -71.31 78.31 38.74
N GLY A 387 -70.38 79.27 38.59
CA GLY A 387 -70.21 80.41 39.49
C GLY A 387 -69.89 80.03 40.95
N SER A 388 -68.66 79.61 41.22
CA SER A 388 -68.07 79.55 42.57
C SER A 388 -68.89 78.83 43.66
N HIS A 389 -69.63 77.77 43.31
CA HIS A 389 -70.32 76.92 44.30
C HIS A 389 -69.47 75.75 44.80
N THR A 390 -69.52 75.51 46.10
CA THR A 390 -68.69 74.60 46.93
C THR A 390 -68.80 73.10 46.64
N PHE A 391 -69.45 72.70 45.55
CA PHE A 391 -69.57 71.29 45.13
C PHE A 391 -68.30 70.78 44.40
N LEU A 392 -67.48 71.70 43.90
CA LEU A 392 -66.42 71.42 42.94
C LEU A 392 -65.18 70.72 43.53
N ASP A 393 -64.89 70.93 44.82
CA ASP A 393 -63.70 70.37 45.50
C ASP A 393 -63.66 68.85 45.42
N THR A 394 -64.81 68.19 45.51
CA THR A 394 -64.93 66.73 45.38
C THR A 394 -64.39 66.22 44.03
N GLY A 395 -64.69 66.91 42.94
CA GLY A 395 -64.23 66.56 41.59
C GLY A 395 -62.73 66.76 41.42
N ILE A 396 -62.20 67.86 41.96
CA ILE A 396 -60.75 68.14 41.98
C ILE A 396 -60.01 67.06 42.77
N MET A 397 -60.53 66.62 43.92
CA MET A 397 -59.90 65.60 44.75
C MET A 397 -59.83 64.22 44.06
N TYR A 398 -60.89 63.81 43.35
CA TYR A 398 -60.85 62.59 42.54
C TYR A 398 -59.86 62.69 41.37
N HIS A 399 -59.77 63.85 40.72
CA HIS A 399 -58.82 64.08 39.63
C HIS A 399 -57.35 63.99 40.10
N PHE A 400 -57.04 64.60 41.25
CA PHE A 400 -55.72 64.52 41.87
C PHE A 400 -55.36 63.07 42.26
N ARG A 401 -56.34 62.29 42.74
CA ARG A 401 -56.16 60.86 43.03
C ARG A 401 -55.83 60.04 41.77
N CYS A 402 -56.49 60.33 40.64
CA CYS A 402 -56.18 59.66 39.37
C CYS A 402 -54.77 60.01 38.85
N LEU A 403 -54.35 61.27 38.97
CA LEU A 403 -53.00 61.71 38.57
C LEU A 403 -51.91 61.04 39.43
N ASN A 404 -52.13 60.89 40.74
CA ASN A 404 -51.21 60.14 41.60
C ASN A 404 -51.09 58.68 41.15
N THR A 405 -52.22 58.00 40.82
CA THR A 405 -52.15 56.62 40.31
C THR A 405 -51.47 56.49 38.95
N GLU A 406 -51.49 57.53 38.10
CA GLU A 406 -50.73 57.54 36.85
C GLU A 406 -49.21 57.63 37.12
N SER A 407 -48.80 58.45 38.10
CA SER A 407 -47.41 58.50 38.59
C SER A 407 -46.94 57.18 39.21
N ASP A 408 -47.80 56.47 39.96
CA ASP A 408 -47.48 55.16 40.55
C ASP A 408 -47.24 54.10 39.45
N LEU A 409 -48.02 54.15 38.36
CA LEU A 409 -47.89 53.24 37.21
C LEU A 409 -46.63 53.51 36.37
N ASP A 410 -46.19 54.76 36.28
CA ASP A 410 -44.91 55.10 35.64
C ASP A 410 -43.72 54.62 36.50
N PHE A 411 -43.78 54.80 37.83
CA PHE A 411 -42.76 54.30 38.76
C PHE A 411 -42.56 52.78 38.69
N GLU A 412 -43.65 52.00 38.69
CA GLU A 412 -43.56 50.53 38.56
C GLU A 412 -43.09 50.09 37.16
N ARG A 413 -43.31 50.89 36.10
CA ARG A 413 -42.77 50.63 34.76
C ARG A 413 -41.25 50.80 34.72
N ASP A 414 -40.74 51.89 35.29
CA ASP A 414 -39.29 52.14 35.35
C ASP A 414 -38.59 51.07 36.21
N ARG A 415 -39.22 50.67 37.32
CA ARG A 415 -38.76 49.55 38.15
C ARG A 415 -38.75 48.21 37.40
N ALA A 416 -39.74 47.95 36.55
CA ALA A 416 -39.75 46.75 35.70
C ALA A 416 -38.65 46.77 34.63
N LEU A 417 -38.35 47.93 34.04
CA LEU A 417 -37.25 48.10 33.08
C LEU A 417 -35.87 47.89 33.73
N GLU A 418 -35.65 48.45 34.94
CA GLU A 418 -34.40 48.24 35.70
C GLU A 418 -34.25 46.77 36.14
N ASN A 419 -35.33 46.10 36.56
CA ASN A 419 -35.30 44.68 36.85
C ASN A 419 -34.97 43.82 35.61
N LYS A 420 -35.49 44.18 34.43
CA LYS A 420 -35.13 43.52 33.17
C LYS A 420 -33.63 43.71 32.87
N ARG A 421 -33.12 44.94 32.96
CA ARG A 421 -31.69 45.23 32.73
C ARG A 421 -30.78 44.38 33.62
N ARG A 422 -31.12 44.27 34.91
CA ARG A 422 -30.39 43.41 35.87
C ARG A 422 -30.44 41.93 35.52
N PHE A 423 -31.55 41.46 34.96
CA PHE A 423 -31.68 40.07 34.50
C PHE A 423 -30.79 39.81 33.27
N ASP A 424 -30.79 40.73 32.29
CA ASP A 424 -29.96 40.64 31.08
C ASP A 424 -28.46 40.69 31.43
N GLU A 425 -28.07 41.52 32.40
CA GLU A 425 -26.71 41.57 32.97
C GLU A 425 -26.33 40.26 33.69
N ALA A 426 -27.22 39.72 34.52
CA ALA A 426 -26.98 38.46 35.22
C ALA A 426 -26.87 37.25 34.27
N LEU A 427 -27.68 37.22 33.21
CA LEU A 427 -27.60 36.21 32.15
C LEU A 427 -26.27 36.28 31.38
N SER A 428 -25.81 37.51 31.09
CA SER A 428 -24.53 37.75 30.42
C SER A 428 -23.34 37.25 31.27
N ALA A 429 -23.36 37.58 32.57
CA ALA A 429 -22.37 37.08 33.53
C ALA A 429 -22.42 35.55 33.69
N MET A 430 -23.61 34.94 33.67
CA MET A 430 -23.76 33.48 33.69
C MET A 430 -23.13 32.81 32.46
N HIS A 431 -23.32 33.39 31.26
CA HIS A 431 -22.68 32.89 30.04
C HIS A 431 -21.15 33.05 30.07
N GLU A 432 -20.62 34.12 30.65
CA GLU A 432 -19.17 34.30 30.86
C GLU A 432 -18.59 33.26 31.83
N LEU A 433 -19.25 33.05 32.97
CA LEU A 433 -18.87 32.01 33.93
C LEU A 433 -18.95 30.61 33.31
N GLY A 434 -19.93 30.36 32.43
CA GLY A 434 -20.03 29.13 31.66
C GLY A 434 -18.82 28.89 30.76
N ARG A 435 -18.41 29.90 29.97
CA ARG A 435 -17.19 29.83 29.13
C ARG A 435 -15.92 29.65 29.96
N ALA A 436 -15.77 30.40 31.05
CA ALA A 436 -14.62 30.29 31.95
C ALA A 436 -14.52 28.89 32.60
N ASN A 437 -15.65 28.34 33.07
CA ASN A 437 -15.70 26.99 33.65
C ASN A 437 -15.38 25.91 32.60
N GLN A 438 -15.87 26.05 31.37
CA GLN A 438 -15.50 25.14 30.28
C GLN A 438 -14.00 25.18 29.97
N SER A 439 -13.39 26.38 29.93
CA SER A 439 -11.94 26.54 29.77
C SER A 439 -11.16 25.89 30.91
N LEU A 440 -11.60 26.10 32.16
CA LEU A 440 -11.01 25.47 33.34
C LEU A 440 -11.12 23.93 33.30
N GLN A 441 -12.24 23.37 32.84
CA GLN A 441 -12.39 21.92 32.67
C GLN A 441 -11.46 21.36 31.58
N MET A 442 -11.26 22.09 30.49
CA MET A 442 -10.28 21.72 29.47
C MET A 442 -8.86 21.73 30.04
N ASP A 443 -8.49 22.75 30.82
CA ASP A 443 -7.15 22.83 31.42
C ASP A 443 -6.94 21.81 32.54
N ILE A 444 -7.96 21.52 33.36
CA ILE A 444 -7.95 20.42 34.32
C ILE A 444 -7.72 19.10 33.58
N SER A 445 -8.48 18.78 32.53
CA SER A 445 -8.31 17.51 31.79
C SER A 445 -6.92 17.40 31.11
N LYS A 446 -6.34 18.50 30.61
CA LYS A 446 -4.95 18.56 30.13
C LYS A 446 -3.90 18.32 31.21
N HIS A 447 -4.23 18.53 32.49
CA HIS A 447 -3.33 18.24 33.62
C HIS A 447 -3.56 16.83 34.19
N THR A 448 -4.81 16.40 34.35
CA THR A 448 -5.16 15.05 34.86
C THR A 448 -4.72 13.93 33.93
N SER A 449 -4.62 14.19 32.62
CA SER A 449 -4.11 13.23 31.61
C SER A 449 -2.59 13.04 31.62
N ARG A 450 -1.84 13.80 32.43
CA ARG A 450 -0.36 13.73 32.51
C ARG A 450 0.08 12.60 33.45
N SER A 451 0.05 11.36 32.98
CA SER A 451 0.59 10.20 33.69
C SER A 451 2.11 10.05 33.48
N TRP A 452 2.81 9.54 34.51
CA TRP A 452 4.22 9.17 34.37
C TRP A 452 4.34 7.92 33.50
N LEU A 453 4.96 8.05 32.34
CA LEU A 453 5.11 6.95 31.39
C LEU A 453 6.21 6.00 31.86
N ASP A 454 5.94 4.70 31.88
CA ASP A 454 6.94 3.70 32.21
C ASP A 454 8.01 3.58 31.11
N ASP A 455 9.26 3.32 31.52
CA ASP A 455 10.38 3.21 30.60
C ASP A 455 10.21 2.04 29.63
N SER A 456 9.51 0.95 29.99
CA SER A 456 9.26 -0.18 29.07
C SER A 456 8.38 0.22 27.88
N ALA A 457 7.45 1.15 28.06
CA ALA A 457 6.47 1.55 27.06
C ALA A 457 7.04 2.50 25.98
N ALA A 458 8.12 3.23 26.28
CA ALA A 458 8.72 4.20 25.36
C ALA A 458 9.84 3.58 24.50
N VAL A 459 9.54 3.31 23.23
CA VAL A 459 10.53 2.84 22.23
C VAL A 459 11.28 4.02 21.57
N ASN A 460 10.60 5.17 21.45
CA ASN A 460 11.08 6.36 20.74
C ASN A 460 10.86 7.63 21.57
N CYS A 461 11.68 8.66 21.35
CA CYS A 461 11.48 9.99 21.94
C CYS A 461 10.13 10.59 21.52
N THR A 462 9.29 10.97 22.49
CA THR A 462 7.95 11.49 22.24
C THR A 462 7.91 12.80 21.44
N ALA A 463 9.01 13.57 21.41
CA ALA A 463 9.08 14.82 20.63
C ALA A 463 9.62 14.62 19.20
N CYS A 464 10.73 13.90 19.03
CA CYS A 464 11.46 13.84 17.76
C CYS A 464 11.50 12.44 17.10
N GLY A 465 10.77 11.47 17.63
CA GLY A 465 10.66 10.12 17.07
C GLY A 465 11.94 9.28 17.11
N LYS A 466 13.09 9.82 17.56
CA LYS A 466 14.37 9.09 17.60
C LYS A 466 14.28 7.86 18.52
N LEU A 467 14.65 6.69 18.01
CA LEU A 467 14.75 5.44 18.77
C LEU A 467 15.70 5.58 19.98
N PHE A 468 15.30 4.99 21.10
CA PHE A 468 16.19 4.88 22.27
C PHE A 468 17.18 3.71 22.11
N SER A 469 18.38 3.87 22.68
CA SER A 469 19.46 2.89 22.60
C SER A 469 20.41 3.04 23.81
N LEU A 470 21.49 2.25 23.86
CA LEU A 470 22.52 2.39 24.90
C LEU A 470 23.17 3.79 24.91
N THR A 471 23.26 4.45 23.75
CA THR A 471 23.80 5.80 23.58
C THR A 471 22.73 6.88 23.61
N VAL A 472 21.51 6.60 23.15
CA VAL A 472 20.36 7.52 23.21
C VAL A 472 19.49 7.14 24.42
N ARG A 473 19.80 7.73 25.58
CA ARG A 473 19.10 7.44 26.85
C ARG A 473 17.75 8.15 26.97
N LYS A 474 16.89 7.57 27.81
CA LYS A 474 15.54 8.02 28.17
C LYS A 474 15.58 9.08 29.27
N HIS A 475 14.74 10.10 29.16
CA HIS A 475 14.57 11.15 30.17
C HIS A 475 13.12 11.60 30.29
N HIS A 476 12.53 11.46 31.48
CA HIS A 476 11.18 11.97 31.74
C HIS A 476 11.12 13.49 31.88
N CYS A 477 10.08 14.09 31.32
CA CYS A 477 9.67 15.46 31.65
C CYS A 477 8.90 15.46 32.99
N ARG A 478 9.33 16.26 33.97
CA ARG A 478 8.67 16.34 35.29
C ARG A 478 7.33 17.08 35.28
N VAL A 479 6.91 17.63 34.14
CA VAL A 479 5.63 18.35 33.96
C VAL A 479 4.59 17.48 33.25
N CYS A 480 4.95 16.69 32.24
CA CYS A 480 4.01 15.86 31.48
C CYS A 480 4.19 14.34 31.64
N GLY A 481 5.23 13.87 32.33
CA GLY A 481 5.47 12.45 32.58
C GLY A 481 5.98 11.63 31.39
N LEU A 482 5.98 12.20 30.17
CA LEU A 482 6.42 11.54 28.93
C LEU A 482 7.96 11.48 28.82
N ILE A 483 8.46 10.62 27.91
CA ILE A 483 9.88 10.23 27.81
C ILE A 483 10.53 10.80 26.54
N PHE A 484 11.66 11.48 26.73
CA PHE A 484 12.37 12.23 25.69
C PHE A 484 13.86 11.85 25.64
N CYS A 485 14.52 12.15 24.52
CA CYS A 485 15.98 12.14 24.43
C CYS A 485 16.57 13.45 25.00
N ASN A 486 17.90 13.48 25.24
CA ASN A 486 18.53 14.62 25.90
C ASN A 486 18.33 15.97 25.17
N PRO A 487 18.44 16.09 23.83
CA PRO A 487 18.17 17.34 23.12
C PRO A 487 16.78 17.92 23.43
N CYS A 488 15.72 17.10 23.28
CA CYS A 488 14.32 17.49 23.45
C CYS A 488 13.88 17.67 24.92
N SER A 489 14.80 17.50 25.87
CA SER A 489 14.57 17.65 27.31
C SER A 489 15.78 18.25 28.01
N SER A 490 16.54 19.08 27.30
CA SER A 490 17.84 19.61 27.76
C SER A 490 17.70 20.69 28.84
N LYS A 491 16.52 21.29 28.96
CA LYS A 491 16.23 22.44 29.83
C LYS A 491 15.66 22.01 31.19
N THR A 492 15.79 22.88 32.18
CA THR A 492 15.16 22.75 33.50
C THR A 492 14.24 23.94 33.78
N ALA A 493 13.12 23.70 34.45
CA ALA A 493 12.18 24.74 34.86
C ALA A 493 11.79 24.55 36.33
N GLN A 494 11.50 25.66 37.01
CA GLN A 494 10.93 25.63 38.36
C GLN A 494 9.43 25.29 38.26
N ILE A 495 8.96 24.31 39.04
CA ILE A 495 7.56 23.87 39.03
C ILE A 495 7.01 23.80 40.44
N ALA A 496 5.73 24.08 40.65
CA ALA A 496 5.14 24.23 41.98
C ALA A 496 5.30 23.00 42.91
N SER A 497 5.43 21.79 42.34
CA SER A 497 5.62 20.55 43.10
C SER A 497 7.06 20.30 43.58
N HIS A 498 8.05 21.06 43.10
CA HIS A 498 9.47 20.83 43.37
C HIS A 498 10.19 22.12 43.78
N LYS A 499 10.98 22.08 44.85
CA LYS A 499 11.70 23.26 45.36
C LYS A 499 12.85 23.73 44.46
N ASN A 500 13.41 22.83 43.64
CA ASN A 500 14.55 23.09 42.76
C ASN A 500 14.13 22.89 41.29
N PRO A 501 14.78 23.58 40.32
CA PRO A 501 14.47 23.42 38.90
C PRO A 501 14.67 21.98 38.44
N VAL A 502 13.69 21.44 37.72
CA VAL A 502 13.65 20.06 37.25
C VAL A 502 13.61 19.95 35.74
N ARG A 503 14.09 18.83 35.20
CA ARG A 503 14.13 18.56 33.75
C ARG A 503 12.73 18.55 33.14
N VAL A 504 12.57 19.30 32.07
CA VAL A 504 11.33 19.40 31.29
C VAL A 504 11.62 19.24 29.80
N CYS A 505 10.64 18.80 29.02
CA CYS A 505 10.71 18.87 27.56
C CYS A 505 10.49 20.31 27.07
N ASP A 506 10.88 20.59 25.82
CA ASP A 506 10.80 21.94 25.26
C ASP A 506 9.39 22.55 25.32
N ASN A 507 8.33 21.79 25.00
CA ASN A 507 6.96 22.27 25.11
C ASN A 507 6.58 22.67 26.55
N CYS A 508 6.91 21.84 27.53
CA CYS A 508 6.62 22.14 28.94
C CYS A 508 7.51 23.24 29.51
N PHE A 509 8.73 23.42 28.99
CA PHE A 509 9.56 24.57 29.31
C PHE A 509 8.87 25.88 28.89
N THR A 510 8.41 25.94 27.64
CA THR A 510 7.66 27.11 27.13
C THR A 510 6.33 27.31 27.86
N GLU A 511 5.59 26.24 28.16
CA GLU A 511 4.34 26.30 28.95
C GLU A 511 4.56 26.91 30.35
N VAL A 512 5.70 26.60 30.99
CA VAL A 512 6.04 27.11 32.33
C VAL A 512 6.63 28.52 32.30
N GLN A 513 7.28 28.94 31.21
CA GLN A 513 7.79 30.31 31.04
C GLN A 513 6.71 31.32 30.64
N ASN A 514 5.61 30.86 30.03
CA ASN A 514 4.49 31.70 29.57
C ASN A 514 3.34 31.81 30.60
N ARG A 515 3.56 31.37 31.84
CA ARG A 515 2.64 31.49 32.98
C ARG A 515 3.17 32.48 34.01
#